data_AF-A0A971TW83-F1
#
_entry.id   AF-A0A971TW83-F1
#
_cell.length_a   1.000
_cell.length_b   1.000
_cell.length_c   1.000
_cell.angle_alpha   90.00
_cell.angle_beta   90.00
_cell.angle_gamma   90.00
#
_symmetry.space_group_name_H-M   'P 1'
#
loop_
_entity.id
_entity.type
_entity.pdbx_description
1 polymer ?
#
loop_
_entity_poly.entity_id
_entity_poly.type
_entity_poly.pdbx_seq_one_letter_code
_entity_poly.pdbx_strand_id
1 'polypeptide(L)'
;MKTFKLLLLASVLFFWAAAASAQVGNLKNLGKKVMEKTEKAVDKGAGEVTKSAGSAVTPGGSGNSSSGVSAGGPTSAGGGAGTAAVKAASGGGMLYVSKQNGNNKNDGSKGAPLKNLDKAIAVAGPGTTIYMAGGVEMGTLNVGFIESDKPVKIYGSYDETFTTQDIVNHPTVIQPDNESARSTRKAVLKFTKDVAGTVLDHLVFDGGERNAYHVKEGIVEGVEGGGRLLPATERPPVGYPTVDEPLLQFMSATTGGDVTIQNCVFVNGASFALQAGHRSGTFTVQNNVFVGNRMAAVEIYGTCASTGGPNTMALCGDVEVAYNTILFTWSRTKDFLDMGYGVRVMTKCNYNIHHNIIGASILAGVDHTRFNKNEWVSVDHNIFFVNKDKDLHYSPASNTRLRIDAGDFGDLEIASANGNRNEIPESLKVHKAYLDGYLNARYSEQTDLDRNSAANQWRSILGMNLQGTMSSSVTMFCNKYPWKEALELFGNVEGYGAQ
;
A
#
# COMPACT_ATOMS: atom_id res chain seq x y z
N MET A 1 -42.90 -50.14 -4.30
CA MET A 1 -41.41 -50.08 -4.33
C MET A 1 -40.85 -48.74 -4.86
N LYS A 2 -41.44 -47.58 -4.55
CA LYS A 2 -40.85 -46.27 -4.88
C LYS A 2 -40.77 -45.28 -3.70
N THR A 3 -41.43 -45.56 -2.58
CA THR A 3 -41.43 -44.72 -1.38
C THR A 3 -40.38 -45.11 -0.32
N PHE A 4 -39.78 -46.30 -0.42
CA PHE A 4 -38.77 -46.78 0.54
C PHE A 4 -37.33 -46.33 0.23
N LYS A 5 -37.05 -45.83 -0.99
CA LYS A 5 -35.72 -45.35 -1.40
C LYS A 5 -35.44 -43.89 -1.02
N LEU A 6 -36.46 -43.10 -0.71
CA LEU A 6 -36.30 -41.68 -0.38
C LEU A 6 -35.95 -41.46 1.10
N LEU A 7 -36.43 -42.32 2.01
CA LEU A 7 -36.11 -42.23 3.44
C LEU A 7 -34.68 -42.69 3.79
N LEU A 8 -34.09 -43.58 3.00
CA LEU A 8 -32.73 -44.09 3.24
C LEU A 8 -31.64 -43.09 2.79
N LEU A 9 -31.93 -42.21 1.83
CA LEU A 9 -31.01 -41.15 1.42
C LEU A 9 -30.97 -39.98 2.41
N ALA A 10 -32.10 -39.66 3.05
CA ALA A 10 -32.19 -38.57 4.03
C ALA A 10 -31.46 -38.89 5.35
N SER A 11 -31.42 -40.16 5.77
CA SER A 11 -30.73 -40.59 6.99
C SER A 11 -29.21 -40.68 6.82
N VAL A 12 -28.70 -40.99 5.62
CA VAL A 12 -27.25 -41.02 5.34
C VAL A 12 -26.65 -39.61 5.22
N LEU A 13 -27.41 -38.63 4.74
CA LEU A 13 -26.99 -37.21 4.68
C LEU A 13 -26.92 -36.54 6.07
N PHE A 14 -27.76 -36.96 7.02
CA PHE A 14 -27.72 -36.42 8.39
C PHE A 14 -26.53 -36.92 9.22
N PHE A 15 -26.05 -38.14 8.98
CA PHE A 15 -24.87 -38.68 9.69
C PHE A 15 -23.54 -38.10 9.21
N TRP A 16 -23.45 -37.60 7.97
CA TRP A 16 -22.23 -36.97 7.44
C TRP A 16 -22.05 -35.52 7.92
N ALA A 17 -23.14 -34.76 8.07
CA ALA A 17 -23.08 -33.38 8.55
C ALA A 17 -22.70 -33.28 10.05
N ALA A 18 -23.11 -34.25 10.86
CA ALA A 18 -22.78 -34.32 12.30
C ALA A 18 -21.32 -34.74 12.55
N ALA A 19 -20.75 -35.62 11.72
CA ALA A 19 -19.34 -36.04 11.83
C ALA A 19 -18.36 -34.93 11.39
N ALA A 20 -18.69 -34.18 10.33
CA ALA A 20 -17.87 -33.07 9.86
C ALA A 20 -17.83 -31.90 10.86
N SER A 21 -18.94 -31.60 11.53
CA SER A 21 -19.01 -30.54 12.54
C SER A 21 -18.28 -30.92 13.85
N ALA A 22 -18.29 -32.19 14.24
CA ALA A 22 -17.50 -32.70 15.36
C ALA A 22 -15.98 -32.68 15.08
N GLN A 23 -15.55 -33.00 13.84
CA GLN A 23 -14.14 -32.92 13.44
C GLN A 23 -13.62 -31.48 13.37
N VAL A 24 -14.43 -30.53 12.90
CA VAL A 24 -14.08 -29.08 12.88
C VAL A 24 -14.01 -28.50 14.30
N GLY A 25 -14.89 -28.94 15.21
CA GLY A 25 -14.84 -28.57 16.64
C GLY A 25 -13.56 -29.05 17.34
N ASN A 26 -13.12 -30.28 17.05
CA ASN A 26 -11.87 -30.81 17.60
C ASN A 26 -10.62 -30.12 17.04
N LEU A 27 -10.61 -29.71 15.76
CA LEU A 27 -9.50 -28.92 15.18
C LEU A 27 -9.38 -27.52 15.79
N LYS A 28 -10.50 -26.85 16.07
CA LYS A 28 -10.49 -25.53 16.74
C LYS A 28 -9.97 -25.63 18.18
N ASN A 29 -10.34 -26.68 18.91
CA ASN A 29 -9.84 -26.94 20.26
C ASN A 29 -8.36 -27.34 20.28
N LEU A 30 -7.86 -28.01 19.23
CA LEU A 30 -6.45 -28.31 19.06
C LEU A 30 -5.64 -27.03 18.76
N GLY A 31 -6.14 -26.16 17.87
CA GLY A 31 -5.51 -24.87 17.57
C GLY A 31 -5.41 -23.95 18.79
N LYS A 32 -6.45 -23.93 19.64
CA LYS A 32 -6.44 -23.16 20.89
C LYS A 32 -5.45 -23.71 21.92
N LYS A 33 -5.35 -25.04 22.07
CA LYS A 33 -4.34 -25.69 22.94
C LYS A 33 -2.90 -25.52 22.45
N VAL A 34 -2.69 -25.42 21.14
CA VAL A 34 -1.37 -25.13 20.55
C VAL A 34 -0.98 -23.68 20.81
N MET A 35 -1.89 -22.72 20.62
CA MET A 35 -1.60 -21.31 20.93
C MET A 35 -1.33 -21.07 22.43
N GLU A 36 -2.10 -21.68 23.33
CA GLU A 36 -1.85 -21.57 24.79
C GLU A 36 -0.53 -22.23 25.24
N LYS A 37 -0.06 -23.28 24.53
CA LYS A 37 1.28 -23.86 24.77
C LYS A 37 2.40 -22.99 24.21
N THR A 38 2.18 -22.31 23.09
CA THR A 38 3.16 -21.42 22.47
C THR A 38 3.31 -20.13 23.27
N GLU A 39 2.23 -19.52 23.78
CA GLU A 39 2.32 -18.36 24.69
C GLU A 39 3.07 -18.70 26.00
N LYS A 40 2.78 -19.87 26.60
CA LYS A 40 3.50 -20.32 27.82
C LYS A 40 4.96 -20.70 27.58
N ALA A 41 5.36 -21.03 26.35
CA ALA A 41 6.74 -21.30 25.98
C ALA A 41 7.54 -20.01 25.68
N VAL A 42 6.86 -18.99 25.14
CA VAL A 42 7.46 -17.67 24.87
C VAL A 42 7.74 -16.92 26.19
N ASP A 43 6.85 -17.01 27.19
CA ASP A 43 7.08 -16.40 28.51
C ASP A 43 8.18 -17.09 29.33
N LYS A 44 8.45 -18.38 29.11
CA LYS A 44 9.57 -19.09 29.75
C LYS A 44 10.92 -18.86 29.05
N GLY A 45 10.92 -18.59 27.75
CA GLY A 45 12.15 -18.34 26.97
C GLY A 45 12.75 -16.94 27.15
N ALA A 46 11.94 -15.95 27.53
CA ALA A 46 12.42 -14.58 27.79
C ALA A 46 13.12 -14.41 29.15
N GLY A 47 13.02 -15.39 30.07
CA GLY A 47 13.57 -15.32 31.42
C GLY A 47 15.01 -15.85 31.61
N GLU A 48 15.62 -16.48 30.60
CA GLU A 48 16.93 -17.18 30.75
C GLU A 48 18.10 -16.59 29.94
N VAL A 49 17.92 -15.48 29.19
CA VAL A 49 18.97 -14.94 28.31
C VAL A 49 19.89 -13.89 28.99
N THR A 50 19.61 -13.47 30.22
CA THR A 50 20.56 -12.66 31.01
C THR A 50 21.32 -13.52 32.03
N LYS A 51 22.24 -14.39 31.53
CA LYS A 51 23.36 -14.96 32.31
C LYS A 51 24.30 -15.73 31.37
N SER A 52 25.26 -15.04 30.75
CA SER A 52 26.65 -15.52 30.58
C SER A 52 27.46 -14.56 29.70
N ALA A 53 28.58 -14.10 30.27
CA ALA A 53 29.75 -13.40 29.70
C ALA A 53 30.00 -12.11 30.50
N GLY A 54 31.10 -11.92 31.22
CA GLY A 54 32.26 -12.75 31.49
C GLY A 54 33.07 -12.07 32.60
N SER A 55 33.73 -12.89 33.41
CA SER A 55 34.69 -12.47 34.43
C SER A 55 35.81 -11.62 33.85
N ALA A 56 36.16 -10.51 34.50
CA ALA A 56 37.56 -10.16 34.79
C ALA A 56 37.64 -9.05 35.87
N VAL A 57 38.40 -9.35 36.93
CA VAL A 57 39.10 -8.43 37.86
C VAL A 57 38.30 -7.71 38.97
N THR A 58 38.35 -8.28 40.18
CA THR A 58 38.44 -7.59 41.49
C THR A 58 39.87 -7.06 41.72
N PRO A 59 40.19 -6.14 42.67
CA PRO A 59 39.54 -5.91 43.98
C PRO A 59 39.29 -4.40 44.29
N GLY A 60 38.63 -3.95 45.35
CA GLY A 60 38.11 -4.55 46.58
C GLY A 60 37.50 -3.45 47.47
N GLY A 61 37.07 -3.83 48.68
CA GLY A 61 36.67 -2.96 49.80
C GLY A 61 35.21 -2.49 49.73
N SER A 62 34.28 -3.13 50.45
CA SER A 62 33.88 -2.78 51.83
C SER A 62 33.71 -1.27 52.02
N GLY A 63 32.55 -0.71 52.33
CA GLY A 63 31.38 -1.22 53.03
C GLY A 63 30.84 -0.05 53.87
N ASN A 64 29.57 -0.17 54.28
CA ASN A 64 28.89 0.67 55.27
C ASN A 64 28.61 2.13 54.86
N SER A 65 27.55 2.80 55.32
CA SER A 65 26.27 2.50 55.98
C SER A 65 25.79 3.85 56.50
N SER A 66 24.48 4.09 56.52
CA SER A 66 23.78 5.03 57.44
C SER A 66 24.17 6.52 57.29
N SER A 67 23.38 7.55 57.60
CA SER A 67 22.04 7.77 58.16
C SER A 67 21.89 9.30 58.28
N GLY A 68 20.67 9.81 58.40
CA GLY A 68 20.40 11.10 59.07
C GLY A 68 20.42 12.32 58.14
N VAL A 69 19.28 12.90 57.75
CA VAL A 69 18.40 13.81 58.52
C VAL A 69 18.77 15.30 58.35
N SER A 70 17.83 15.98 57.68
CA SER A 70 17.32 17.36 57.82
C SER A 70 18.16 18.63 57.57
N ALA A 71 17.54 19.46 56.72
CA ALA A 71 17.30 20.90 56.84
C ALA A 71 18.37 21.90 56.37
N GLY A 72 17.90 22.86 55.58
CA GLY A 72 18.53 24.17 55.35
C GLY A 72 18.82 24.49 53.89
N GLY A 73 17.96 25.30 53.25
CA GLY A 73 18.44 26.25 52.24
C GLY A 73 19.19 27.40 52.92
N PRO A 74 19.95 28.27 52.21
CA PRO A 74 19.56 28.82 50.91
C PRO A 74 20.71 29.04 49.90
N THR A 75 20.34 29.56 48.71
CA THR A 75 21.15 30.33 47.73
C THR A 75 22.40 29.70 47.09
N SER A 76 22.37 29.52 45.77
CA SER A 76 23.17 30.32 44.81
C SER A 76 23.13 29.70 43.41
N ALA A 77 23.35 30.57 42.43
CA ALA A 77 23.24 30.34 40.99
C ALA A 77 24.18 29.26 40.46
N GLY A 78 23.71 28.53 39.44
CA GLY A 78 24.52 27.63 38.62
C GLY A 78 23.80 27.34 37.32
N GLY A 79 24.31 27.91 36.22
CA GLY A 79 23.73 27.78 34.88
C GLY A 79 23.64 26.33 34.41
N GLY A 80 22.45 25.95 33.96
CA GLY A 80 22.23 24.76 33.16
C GLY A 80 21.74 25.21 31.78
N ALA A 81 22.50 24.88 30.74
CA ALA A 81 22.10 25.01 29.36
C ALA A 81 20.81 24.21 29.14
N GLY A 82 19.67 24.91 29.18
CA GLY A 82 18.39 24.35 28.81
C GLY A 82 18.38 24.11 27.31
N THR A 83 18.31 22.84 26.90
CA THR A 83 17.75 22.46 25.61
C THR A 83 16.40 23.13 25.47
N ALA A 84 16.34 24.19 24.65
CA ALA A 84 15.10 24.85 24.32
C ALA A 84 14.17 23.81 23.68
N ALA A 85 13.16 23.39 24.44
CA ALA A 85 12.05 22.63 23.90
C ALA A 85 11.39 23.52 22.84
N VAL A 86 11.52 23.14 21.58
CA VAL A 86 10.82 23.80 20.47
C VAL A 86 9.33 23.67 20.77
N LYS A 87 8.72 24.80 21.13
CA LYS A 87 7.31 24.90 21.50
C LYS A 87 6.50 24.49 20.28
N ALA A 88 5.70 23.43 20.42
CA ALA A 88 4.76 23.02 19.39
C ALA A 88 3.85 24.20 19.03
N ALA A 89 3.75 24.54 17.75
CA ALA A 89 2.81 25.54 17.28
C ALA A 89 1.39 25.03 17.50
N SER A 90 0.59 25.76 18.27
CA SER A 90 -0.85 25.52 18.38
C SER A 90 -1.51 25.80 17.02
N GLY A 91 -2.30 24.83 16.55
CA GLY A 91 -3.17 24.80 15.35
C GLY A 91 -3.09 25.91 14.30
N GLY A 92 -2.88 25.52 13.02
CA GLY A 92 -2.97 26.41 11.86
C GLY A 92 -1.67 27.11 11.43
N GLY A 93 -0.52 26.64 11.93
CA GLY A 93 0.79 27.17 11.55
C GLY A 93 1.20 26.83 10.11
N MET A 94 2.16 27.57 9.57
CA MET A 94 2.84 27.28 8.30
C MET A 94 4.27 26.83 8.60
N LEU A 95 4.72 25.76 7.95
CA LEU A 95 6.10 25.29 7.97
C LEU A 95 6.62 25.18 6.55
N TYR A 96 7.92 25.37 6.40
CA TYR A 96 8.63 25.32 5.12
C TYR A 96 9.72 24.26 5.19
N VAL A 97 9.83 23.44 4.15
CA VAL A 97 10.82 22.38 4.03
C VAL A 97 11.61 22.58 2.74
N SER A 98 12.93 22.60 2.84
CA SER A 98 13.83 22.64 1.69
C SER A 98 15.01 21.70 1.93
N LYS A 99 15.28 20.81 0.97
CA LYS A 99 16.45 19.94 1.04
C LYS A 99 17.75 20.69 0.83
N GLN A 100 17.72 21.71 -0.01
CA GLN A 100 18.88 22.50 -0.39
C GLN A 100 19.26 23.49 0.71
N ASN A 101 18.27 24.23 1.24
CA ASN A 101 18.49 25.39 2.11
C ASN A 101 18.05 25.14 3.57
N GLY A 102 17.43 24.00 3.85
CA GLY A 102 16.89 23.71 5.19
C GLY A 102 17.87 23.08 6.17
N ASN A 103 17.56 23.24 7.45
CA ASN A 103 18.24 22.57 8.56
C ASN A 103 17.20 22.12 9.61
N ASN A 104 17.30 20.88 10.09
CA ASN A 104 16.35 20.34 11.08
C ASN A 104 16.44 20.99 12.48
N LYS A 105 17.42 21.88 12.70
CA LYS A 105 17.51 22.76 13.87
C LYS A 105 16.75 24.08 13.70
N ASN A 106 16.33 24.42 12.48
CA ASN A 106 15.60 25.65 12.22
C ASN A 106 14.16 25.58 12.78
N ASP A 107 13.50 26.73 12.84
CA ASP A 107 12.11 26.84 13.32
C ASP A 107 11.07 26.45 12.26
N GLY A 108 11.48 26.29 11.00
CA GLY A 108 10.60 25.96 9.88
C GLY A 108 9.87 27.15 9.30
N SER A 109 10.29 28.38 9.61
CA SER A 109 9.87 29.59 8.90
C SER A 109 10.38 29.61 7.46
N LYS A 110 9.79 30.45 6.61
CA LYS A 110 10.21 30.60 5.20
C LYS A 110 11.68 31.01 5.06
N GLY A 111 12.19 31.85 5.98
CA GLY A 111 13.60 32.28 5.99
C GLY A 111 14.56 31.27 6.62
N ALA A 112 14.05 30.31 7.39
CA ALA A 112 14.83 29.24 8.01
C ALA A 112 14.05 27.91 7.90
N PRO A 113 13.97 27.30 6.71
CA PRO A 113 13.17 26.10 6.50
C PRO A 113 13.78 24.88 7.21
N LEU A 114 12.94 23.89 7.51
CA LEU A 114 13.39 22.57 7.96
C LEU A 114 13.98 21.79 6.78
N LYS A 115 14.85 20.81 7.06
CA LYS A 115 15.48 19.99 6.01
C LYS A 115 14.61 18.82 5.57
N ASN A 116 13.87 18.23 6.50
CA ASN A 116 13.12 17.01 6.27
C ASN A 116 11.63 17.15 6.62
N LEU A 117 10.78 16.48 5.84
CA LEU A 117 9.33 16.42 6.07
C LEU A 117 8.96 15.76 7.40
N ASP A 118 9.58 14.63 7.76
CA ASP A 118 9.30 13.95 9.03
C ASP A 118 9.61 14.83 10.25
N LYS A 119 10.64 15.68 10.15
CA LYS A 119 10.93 16.69 11.16
C LYS A 119 9.86 17.79 11.22
N ALA A 120 9.34 18.23 10.07
CA ALA A 120 8.24 19.19 10.02
C ALA A 120 6.96 18.62 10.66
N ILE A 121 6.61 17.37 10.36
CA ILE A 121 5.47 16.66 10.97
C ILE A 121 5.65 16.53 12.49
N ALA A 122 6.87 16.25 12.95
CA ALA A 122 7.16 16.11 14.37
C ALA A 122 6.90 17.41 15.16
N VAL A 123 7.23 18.58 14.61
CA VAL A 123 7.01 19.89 15.26
C VAL A 123 5.65 20.51 14.95
N ALA A 124 4.97 20.03 13.91
CA ALA A 124 3.64 20.47 13.53
C ALA A 124 2.58 20.16 14.60
N GLY A 125 1.67 21.11 14.81
CA GLY A 125 0.36 20.85 15.40
C GLY A 125 -0.62 20.26 14.37
N PRO A 126 -1.74 19.66 14.80
CA PRO A 126 -2.80 19.22 13.89
C PRO A 126 -3.27 20.35 12.95
N GLY A 127 -3.44 20.03 11.67
CA GLY A 127 -3.87 20.95 10.62
C GLY A 127 -2.80 21.93 10.11
N THR A 128 -1.55 21.80 10.56
CA THR A 128 -0.42 22.61 10.06
C THR A 128 -0.26 22.44 8.55
N THR A 129 -0.01 23.55 7.86
CA THR A 129 0.33 23.55 6.43
C THR A 129 1.85 23.50 6.27
N ILE A 130 2.34 22.58 5.47
CA ILE A 130 3.75 22.33 5.19
C ILE A 130 3.97 22.57 3.69
N TYR A 131 4.77 23.56 3.35
CA TYR A 131 5.21 23.83 1.98
C TYR A 131 6.58 23.21 1.75
N MET A 132 6.74 22.43 0.69
CA MET A 132 8.00 21.77 0.37
C MET A 132 8.56 22.27 -0.96
N ALA A 133 9.82 22.69 -0.94
CA ALA A 133 10.56 22.93 -2.16
C ALA A 133 10.86 21.60 -2.88
N GLY A 134 11.13 21.68 -4.18
CA GLY A 134 11.54 20.54 -4.99
C GLY A 134 12.80 19.85 -4.47
N GLY A 135 12.93 18.55 -4.75
CA GLY A 135 14.05 17.72 -4.33
C GLY A 135 13.63 16.34 -3.83
N VAL A 136 14.63 15.51 -3.53
CA VAL A 136 14.43 14.13 -3.06
C VAL A 136 14.29 14.07 -1.54
N GLU A 137 13.18 13.52 -1.07
CA GLU A 137 12.87 13.28 0.33
C GLU A 137 12.84 11.79 0.64
N MET A 138 13.49 11.40 1.74
CA MET A 138 13.70 10.01 2.15
C MET A 138 13.46 9.80 3.65
N GLY A 139 13.01 10.85 4.35
CA GLY A 139 13.01 10.93 5.80
C GLY A 139 14.36 11.40 6.35
N THR A 140 14.39 11.72 7.64
CA THR A 140 15.60 12.10 8.36
C THR A 140 16.61 10.96 8.31
N LEU A 141 17.87 11.26 7.95
CA LEU A 141 18.94 10.26 7.79
C LEU A 141 18.64 9.17 6.74
N ASN A 142 17.77 9.45 5.77
CA ASN A 142 17.40 8.53 4.68
C ASN A 142 16.83 7.20 5.18
N VAL A 143 16.05 7.22 6.26
CA VAL A 143 15.45 6.01 6.85
C VAL A 143 14.46 5.29 5.92
N GLY A 144 13.99 5.97 4.87
CA GLY A 144 13.17 5.39 3.80
C GLY A 144 11.67 5.29 4.09
N PHE A 145 11.20 6.00 5.12
CA PHE A 145 9.78 6.10 5.45
C PHE A 145 9.48 7.39 6.21
N ILE A 146 8.22 7.81 6.17
CA ILE A 146 7.70 8.97 6.89
C ILE A 146 6.39 8.56 7.56
N GLU A 147 6.17 8.99 8.79
CA GLU A 147 4.92 8.73 9.52
C GLU A 147 4.31 10.03 10.03
N SER A 148 2.98 10.13 9.92
CA SER A 148 2.21 11.13 10.63
C SER A 148 1.19 10.45 11.54
N ASP A 149 1.03 10.98 12.74
CA ASP A 149 -0.01 10.59 13.68
C ASP A 149 -1.07 11.68 13.88
N LYS A 150 -1.06 12.70 13.01
CA LYS A 150 -1.95 13.86 13.07
C LYS A 150 -2.26 14.36 11.65
N PRO A 151 -3.36 15.10 11.46
CA PRO A 151 -3.66 15.68 10.17
C PRO A 151 -2.68 16.80 9.85
N VAL A 152 -2.18 16.83 8.62
CA VAL A 152 -1.31 17.89 8.08
C VAL A 152 -1.69 18.14 6.63
N LYS A 153 -1.41 19.34 6.14
CA LYS A 153 -1.57 19.69 4.73
C LYS A 153 -0.20 19.85 4.11
N ILE A 154 0.19 18.97 3.21
CA ILE A 154 1.52 18.96 2.59
C ILE A 154 1.35 19.36 1.13
N TYR A 155 1.95 20.51 0.78
CA TYR A 155 1.99 21.03 -0.58
C TYR A 155 3.43 20.96 -1.06
N GLY A 156 3.68 20.05 -2.00
CA GLY A 156 4.97 19.82 -2.60
C GLY A 156 5.21 20.67 -3.83
N SER A 157 6.43 20.51 -4.32
CA SER A 157 6.90 21.01 -5.60
C SER A 157 6.94 22.51 -5.76
N TYR A 158 7.33 23.22 -4.70
CA TYR A 158 7.64 24.64 -4.82
C TYR A 158 9.06 24.87 -5.33
N ASP A 159 9.27 26.02 -5.95
CA ASP A 159 10.61 26.57 -6.08
C ASP A 159 11.22 26.89 -4.69
N GLU A 160 12.54 27.10 -4.64
CA GLU A 160 13.24 27.40 -3.37
C GLU A 160 12.80 28.70 -2.71
N THR A 161 12.11 29.59 -3.43
CA THR A 161 11.53 30.80 -2.86
C THR A 161 10.11 30.60 -2.32
N PHE A 162 9.52 29.40 -2.47
CA PHE A 162 8.14 29.09 -2.08
C PHE A 162 7.13 30.11 -2.64
N THR A 163 7.25 30.45 -3.91
CA THR A 163 6.34 31.36 -4.62
C THR A 163 5.67 30.71 -5.82
N THR A 164 6.33 29.73 -6.45
CA THR A 164 5.80 29.02 -7.62
C THR A 164 5.71 27.53 -7.31
N GLN A 165 4.51 26.96 -7.44
CA GLN A 165 4.27 25.53 -7.31
C GLN A 165 4.20 24.90 -8.70
N ASP A 166 5.09 23.95 -8.98
CA ASP A 166 5.20 23.31 -10.30
C ASP A 166 5.86 21.94 -10.14
N ILE A 167 5.07 20.86 -10.29
CA ILE A 167 5.56 19.48 -10.16
C ILE A 167 6.52 19.07 -11.28
N VAL A 168 6.47 19.73 -12.44
CA VAL A 168 7.35 19.43 -13.57
C VAL A 168 8.72 20.05 -13.36
N ASN A 169 8.75 21.34 -12.98
CA ASN A 169 10.01 22.08 -12.84
C ASN A 169 10.67 21.92 -11.48
N HIS A 170 9.89 21.64 -10.42
CA HIS A 170 10.38 21.57 -9.05
C HIS A 170 9.87 20.33 -8.30
N PRO A 171 9.90 19.11 -8.85
CA PRO A 171 9.26 17.96 -8.22
C PRO A 171 9.78 17.70 -6.79
N THR A 172 8.87 17.64 -5.82
CA THR A 172 9.14 17.04 -4.50
C THR A 172 8.94 15.53 -4.62
N VAL A 173 10.05 14.79 -4.67
CA VAL A 173 10.04 13.33 -4.89
C VAL A 173 10.31 12.61 -3.58
N ILE A 174 9.32 11.90 -3.06
CA ILE A 174 9.47 11.00 -1.92
C ILE A 174 9.93 9.65 -2.47
N GLN A 175 11.25 9.44 -2.49
CA GLN A 175 11.92 8.35 -3.19
C GLN A 175 13.01 7.72 -2.31
N PRO A 176 12.65 6.81 -1.40
CA PRO A 176 13.62 5.99 -0.70
C PRO A 176 14.51 5.18 -1.64
N ASP A 177 15.72 4.85 -1.21
CA ASP A 177 16.67 4.01 -1.95
C ASP A 177 16.68 2.58 -1.41
N ASN A 178 17.38 1.70 -2.10
CA ASN A 178 17.45 0.29 -1.72
C ASN A 178 18.22 0.05 -0.40
N GLU A 179 19.16 0.92 -0.01
CA GLU A 179 19.82 0.81 1.29
C GLU A 179 18.82 0.96 2.44
N SER A 180 17.83 1.84 2.30
CA SER A 180 16.77 2.00 3.31
C SER A 180 15.97 0.71 3.55
N ALA A 181 15.87 -0.19 2.55
CA ALA A 181 15.19 -1.48 2.67
C ALA A 181 15.93 -2.49 3.56
N ARG A 182 17.20 -2.21 3.93
CA ARG A 182 18.00 -3.06 4.82
C ARG A 182 17.36 -3.28 6.18
N SER A 183 16.90 -2.18 6.79
CA SER A 183 16.44 -2.14 8.19
C SER A 183 15.00 -1.64 8.31
N THR A 184 14.48 -0.97 7.28
CA THR A 184 13.12 -0.45 7.26
C THR A 184 12.28 -1.20 6.23
N ARG A 185 11.17 -1.78 6.69
CA ARG A 185 10.17 -2.42 5.83
C ARG A 185 8.78 -1.82 6.08
N LYS A 186 8.63 -0.55 5.73
CA LYS A 186 7.41 0.25 5.97
C LYS A 186 6.91 0.89 4.67
N ALA A 187 5.65 1.30 4.67
CA ALA A 187 5.11 2.19 3.63
C ALA A 187 5.96 3.47 3.51
N VAL A 188 6.00 4.06 2.31
CA VAL A 188 6.84 5.25 2.06
C VAL A 188 6.34 6.44 2.88
N LEU A 189 5.03 6.70 2.87
CA LEU A 189 4.36 7.63 3.79
C LEU A 189 3.14 6.93 4.41
N LYS A 190 3.01 7.03 5.74
CA LYS A 190 1.86 6.45 6.46
C LYS A 190 1.24 7.39 7.48
N PHE A 191 -0.09 7.35 7.56
CA PHE A 191 -0.90 7.99 8.59
C PHE A 191 -1.44 6.95 9.57
N THR A 192 -1.25 7.19 10.86
CA THR A 192 -1.44 6.16 11.90
C THR A 192 -2.59 6.44 12.88
N LYS A 193 -3.03 7.69 12.99
CA LYS A 193 -4.08 8.12 13.93
C LYS A 193 -5.02 9.15 13.29
N ASP A 194 -4.94 10.42 13.67
CA ASP A 194 -5.88 11.43 13.21
C ASP A 194 -5.56 11.92 11.80
N VAL A 195 -6.59 11.97 10.95
CA VAL A 195 -6.44 12.28 9.51
C VAL A 195 -7.44 13.32 9.00
N ALA A 196 -8.42 13.72 9.80
CA ALA A 196 -9.41 14.72 9.42
C ALA A 196 -8.77 16.04 8.99
N GLY A 197 -9.01 16.45 7.73
CA GLY A 197 -8.45 17.65 7.12
C GLY A 197 -7.04 17.48 6.53
N THR A 198 -6.57 16.23 6.35
CA THR A 198 -5.30 15.94 5.68
C THR A 198 -5.39 16.28 4.19
N VAL A 199 -4.38 16.96 3.67
CA VAL A 199 -4.24 17.26 2.24
C VAL A 199 -2.85 16.88 1.80
N LEU A 200 -2.72 16.08 0.73
CA LEU A 200 -1.47 15.83 0.04
C LEU A 200 -1.59 16.35 -1.40
N ASP A 201 -0.70 17.27 -1.77
CA ASP A 201 -0.80 18.02 -3.01
C ASP A 201 0.58 18.20 -3.68
N HIS A 202 0.67 17.97 -5.00
CA HIS A 202 1.91 18.12 -5.81
C HIS A 202 3.12 17.32 -5.27
N LEU A 203 2.92 16.05 -4.91
CA LEU A 203 3.98 15.13 -4.47
C LEU A 203 4.19 14.00 -5.47
N VAL A 204 5.45 13.58 -5.64
CA VAL A 204 5.80 12.36 -6.39
C VAL A 204 6.20 11.27 -5.41
N PHE A 205 5.42 10.19 -5.35
CA PHE A 205 5.75 8.97 -4.63
C PHE A 205 6.37 7.97 -5.60
N ASP A 206 7.67 7.69 -5.44
CA ASP A 206 8.38 6.75 -6.31
C ASP A 206 9.04 5.62 -5.50
N GLY A 207 8.59 4.39 -5.73
CA GLY A 207 9.17 3.20 -5.12
C GLY A 207 10.39 2.63 -5.88
N GLY A 208 10.67 3.13 -7.08
CA GLY A 208 11.58 2.51 -8.05
C GLY A 208 13.00 2.31 -7.52
N GLU A 209 13.55 3.30 -6.83
CA GLU A 209 14.92 3.22 -6.29
C GLU A 209 15.03 2.35 -5.02
N ARG A 210 13.91 2.11 -4.33
CA ARG A 210 13.85 1.19 -3.18
C ARG A 210 13.75 -0.27 -3.61
N ASN A 211 13.08 -0.50 -4.73
CA ASN A 211 12.77 -1.82 -5.24
C ASN A 211 14.02 -2.56 -5.74
N ALA A 212 13.93 -3.89 -5.78
CA ALA A 212 14.93 -4.73 -6.43
C ALA A 212 14.35 -5.37 -7.70
N TYR A 213 15.17 -5.44 -8.74
CA TYR A 213 14.78 -5.94 -10.06
C TYR A 213 15.67 -7.11 -10.50
N HIS A 214 15.08 -8.05 -11.23
CA HIS A 214 15.79 -9.23 -11.71
C HIS A 214 16.73 -8.84 -12.87
N VAL A 215 17.98 -9.32 -12.85
CA VAL A 215 19.00 -8.90 -13.81
C VAL A 215 18.96 -9.63 -15.16
N LYS A 216 18.16 -10.69 -15.28
CA LYS A 216 18.14 -11.60 -16.45
C LYS A 216 16.75 -12.06 -16.93
N GLU A 217 15.68 -11.68 -16.24
CA GLU A 217 14.32 -12.21 -16.48
C GLU A 217 13.37 -11.03 -16.54
N GLY A 218 12.42 -11.06 -17.46
CA GLY A 218 11.50 -9.94 -17.68
C GLY A 218 12.21 -8.68 -18.18
N ILE A 219 13.27 -8.81 -18.98
CA ILE A 219 14.03 -7.69 -19.52
C ILE A 219 13.26 -7.10 -20.70
N VAL A 220 13.04 -5.79 -20.67
CA VAL A 220 12.41 -5.03 -21.77
C VAL A 220 13.43 -4.03 -22.29
N GLU A 221 13.77 -4.14 -23.58
CA GLU A 221 14.68 -3.21 -24.24
C GLU A 221 14.10 -1.79 -24.19
N GLY A 222 14.93 -0.80 -23.84
CA GLY A 222 14.51 0.59 -23.69
C GLY A 222 13.85 0.94 -22.36
N VAL A 223 13.62 -0.02 -21.44
CA VAL A 223 13.15 0.26 -20.08
C VAL A 223 14.33 0.17 -19.10
N GLU A 224 14.63 1.28 -18.42
CA GLU A 224 15.72 1.35 -17.44
C GLU A 224 15.40 0.62 -16.12
N GLY A 225 16.43 0.32 -15.32
CA GLY A 225 16.25 -0.23 -13.96
C GLY A 225 16.24 -1.76 -13.84
N GLY A 226 16.37 -2.48 -14.94
CA GLY A 226 16.51 -3.94 -14.96
C GLY A 226 15.25 -4.67 -15.43
N GLY A 227 15.18 -5.96 -15.12
CA GLY A 227 14.09 -6.84 -15.51
C GLY A 227 12.88 -6.74 -14.60
N ARG A 228 12.16 -7.85 -14.43
CA ARG A 228 10.96 -7.87 -13.58
C ARG A 228 11.25 -7.45 -12.14
N LEU A 229 10.25 -6.89 -11.46
CA LEU A 229 10.30 -6.67 -10.02
C LEU A 229 10.53 -8.01 -9.28
N LEU A 230 11.40 -7.98 -8.28
CA LEU A 230 11.60 -9.07 -7.34
C LEU A 230 10.63 -8.91 -6.16
N PRO A 231 9.90 -9.98 -5.75
CA PRO A 231 9.13 -9.93 -4.52
C PRO A 231 10.04 -9.90 -3.29
N ALA A 232 9.51 -9.50 -2.14
CA ALA A 232 10.23 -9.50 -0.85
C ALA A 232 10.87 -10.85 -0.47
N THR A 233 10.35 -11.97 -0.99
CA THR A 233 10.83 -13.32 -0.73
C THR A 233 11.99 -13.76 -1.63
N GLU A 234 12.31 -12.98 -2.66
CA GLU A 234 13.37 -13.28 -3.61
C GLU A 234 14.57 -12.36 -3.33
N ARG A 235 15.71 -12.95 -2.95
CA ARG A 235 16.90 -12.19 -2.59
C ARG A 235 17.63 -11.71 -3.87
N PRO A 236 17.84 -10.40 -4.06
CA PRO A 236 18.62 -9.91 -5.19
C PRO A 236 20.11 -10.27 -5.04
N PRO A 237 20.87 -10.36 -6.15
CA PRO A 237 22.32 -10.56 -6.10
C PRO A 237 23.08 -9.41 -5.42
N VAL A 238 22.56 -8.18 -5.54
CA VAL A 238 23.12 -6.95 -4.96
C VAL A 238 21.99 -6.17 -4.30
N GLY A 239 22.27 -5.55 -3.15
CA GLY A 239 21.29 -4.78 -2.40
C GLY A 239 20.37 -5.65 -1.53
N TYR A 240 19.20 -5.10 -1.22
CA TYR A 240 18.23 -5.65 -0.28
C TYR A 240 16.91 -6.02 -0.99
N PRO A 241 16.19 -7.05 -0.52
CA PRO A 241 14.90 -7.44 -1.10
C PRO A 241 13.89 -6.29 -1.07
N THR A 242 13.04 -6.23 -2.10
CA THR A 242 11.93 -5.29 -2.22
C THR A 242 11.08 -5.21 -0.96
N VAL A 243 10.61 -4.00 -0.64
CA VAL A 243 9.66 -3.74 0.45
C VAL A 243 8.24 -3.72 -0.12
N ASP A 244 7.51 -4.80 0.11
CA ASP A 244 6.13 -5.03 -0.37
C ASP A 244 5.05 -4.24 0.42
N GLU A 245 5.35 -2.99 0.77
CA GLU A 245 4.44 -2.08 1.49
C GLU A 245 3.91 -0.97 0.55
N PRO A 246 2.74 -0.39 0.82
CA PRO A 246 2.18 0.67 -0.02
C PRO A 246 3.09 1.90 -0.17
N LEU A 247 2.90 2.67 -1.23
CA LEU A 247 3.54 4.00 -1.33
C LEU A 247 2.91 4.94 -0.28
N LEU A 248 1.59 5.06 -0.29
CA LEU A 248 0.83 5.85 0.67
C LEU A 248 -0.17 4.97 1.42
N GLN A 249 -0.12 5.04 2.75
CA GLN A 249 -0.99 4.25 3.61
C GLN A 249 -1.72 5.09 4.66
N PHE A 250 -3.04 4.88 4.79
CA PHE A 250 -3.81 5.30 5.95
C PHE A 250 -4.23 4.03 6.71
N MET A 251 -3.67 3.84 7.91
CA MET A 251 -3.91 2.61 8.68
C MET A 251 -5.39 2.44 9.04
N SER A 252 -5.87 1.20 9.18
CA SER A 252 -7.29 0.94 9.51
C SER A 252 -7.74 1.57 10.85
N ALA A 253 -6.79 1.85 11.74
CA ALA A 253 -7.03 2.44 13.05
C ALA A 253 -7.20 3.97 13.04
N THR A 254 -7.00 4.64 11.90
CA THR A 254 -7.15 6.10 11.79
C THR A 254 -8.55 6.55 12.20
N THR A 255 -8.65 7.80 12.65
CA THR A 255 -9.97 8.43 12.86
C THR A 255 -10.60 8.81 11.52
N GLY A 256 -11.91 9.10 11.53
CA GLY A 256 -12.60 9.53 10.32
C GLY A 256 -12.48 11.04 10.11
N GLY A 257 -12.97 11.51 8.97
CA GLY A 257 -12.93 12.90 8.53
C GLY A 257 -12.45 12.99 7.09
N ASP A 258 -12.45 14.20 6.56
CA ASP A 258 -12.13 14.41 5.14
C ASP A 258 -10.63 14.30 4.88
N VAL A 259 -10.26 13.65 3.78
CA VAL A 259 -8.88 13.51 3.29
C VAL A 259 -8.86 13.81 1.80
N THR A 260 -7.90 14.63 1.36
CA THR A 260 -7.74 14.98 -0.05
C THR A 260 -6.34 14.64 -0.54
N ILE A 261 -6.27 13.86 -1.61
CA ILE A 261 -5.04 13.51 -2.33
C ILE A 261 -5.19 14.03 -3.75
N GLN A 262 -4.36 15.00 -4.12
CA GLN A 262 -4.51 15.66 -5.42
C GLN A 262 -3.21 16.07 -6.08
N ASN A 263 -3.20 16.18 -7.41
CA ASN A 263 -2.04 16.64 -8.17
C ASN A 263 -0.76 15.81 -7.90
N CYS A 264 -0.91 14.57 -7.42
CA CYS A 264 0.20 13.71 -7.04
C CYS A 264 0.51 12.69 -8.13
N VAL A 265 1.72 12.14 -8.06
CA VAL A 265 2.20 11.05 -8.93
C VAL A 265 2.56 9.86 -8.06
N PHE A 266 2.07 8.68 -8.41
CA PHE A 266 2.36 7.42 -7.75
C PHE A 266 2.96 6.46 -8.75
N VAL A 267 4.23 6.11 -8.59
CA VAL A 267 4.96 5.34 -9.58
C VAL A 267 5.84 4.27 -8.94
N ASN A 268 5.96 3.14 -9.63
CA ASN A 268 6.81 2.01 -9.22
C ASN A 268 6.45 1.43 -7.84
N GLY A 269 5.18 1.43 -7.46
CA GLY A 269 4.72 0.79 -6.23
C GLY A 269 4.95 -0.71 -6.25
N ALA A 270 5.73 -1.24 -5.30
CA ALA A 270 5.89 -2.68 -5.08
C ALA A 270 4.72 -3.32 -4.31
N SER A 271 3.71 -2.54 -3.98
CA SER A 271 2.41 -2.94 -3.41
C SER A 271 1.40 -1.91 -3.91
N PHE A 272 0.27 -1.76 -3.21
CA PHE A 272 -0.70 -0.69 -3.50
C PHE A 272 -0.03 0.69 -3.62
N ALA A 273 -0.43 1.50 -4.59
CA ALA A 273 0.01 2.90 -4.61
C ALA A 273 -0.63 3.67 -3.45
N LEU A 274 -1.96 3.65 -3.36
CA LEU A 274 -2.72 4.20 -2.25
C LEU A 274 -3.58 3.10 -1.60
N GLN A 275 -3.36 2.88 -0.29
CA GLN A 275 -4.21 2.02 0.53
C GLN A 275 -4.71 2.78 1.76
N ALA A 276 -6.02 2.78 1.99
CA ALA A 276 -6.59 3.48 3.14
C ALA A 276 -7.71 2.72 3.84
N GLY A 277 -7.69 2.75 5.17
CA GLY A 277 -8.87 2.52 5.99
C GLY A 277 -9.61 3.84 6.23
N HIS A 278 -10.89 3.89 5.89
CA HIS A 278 -11.73 5.08 6.00
C HIS A 278 -12.85 4.90 7.02
N ARG A 279 -12.90 5.75 8.04
CA ARG A 279 -13.88 5.58 9.13
C ARG A 279 -15.13 6.43 8.94
N SER A 280 -15.01 7.63 8.40
CA SER A 280 -16.13 8.54 8.08
C SER A 280 -15.66 9.74 7.26
N GLY A 281 -16.58 10.52 6.71
CA GLY A 281 -16.26 11.71 5.89
C GLY A 281 -16.00 11.34 4.43
N THR A 282 -15.33 12.24 3.70
CA THR A 282 -15.04 12.09 2.28
C THR A 282 -13.54 11.85 2.05
N PHE A 283 -13.20 10.78 1.32
CA PHE A 283 -11.84 10.54 0.84
C PHE A 283 -11.79 10.88 -0.66
N THR A 284 -11.17 12.01 -1.00
CA THR A 284 -11.04 12.50 -2.37
C THR A 284 -9.67 12.14 -2.94
N VAL A 285 -9.66 11.40 -4.05
CA VAL A 285 -8.48 11.07 -4.85
C VAL A 285 -8.69 11.69 -6.22
N GLN A 286 -8.16 12.88 -6.44
CA GLN A 286 -8.45 13.66 -7.64
C GLN A 286 -7.21 14.17 -8.37
N ASN A 287 -7.25 14.22 -9.69
CA ASN A 287 -6.17 14.82 -10.48
C ASN A 287 -4.79 14.19 -10.22
N ASN A 288 -4.70 12.87 -10.08
CA ASN A 288 -3.43 12.20 -9.83
C ASN A 288 -3.02 11.29 -11.00
N VAL A 289 -1.72 11.04 -11.10
CA VAL A 289 -1.14 10.06 -12.01
C VAL A 289 -0.73 8.81 -11.23
N PHE A 290 -1.15 7.63 -11.68
CA PHE A 290 -0.74 6.34 -11.13
C PHE A 290 -0.15 5.48 -12.24
N VAL A 291 1.11 5.08 -12.13
CA VAL A 291 1.81 4.36 -13.21
C VAL A 291 2.70 3.24 -12.69
N GLY A 292 2.60 2.03 -13.25
CA GLY A 292 3.56 0.96 -12.96
C GLY A 292 3.48 0.45 -11.52
N ASN A 293 2.27 0.38 -10.97
CA ASN A 293 2.03 0.00 -9.57
C ASN A 293 1.54 -1.46 -9.46
N ARG A 294 2.06 -2.21 -8.50
CA ARG A 294 1.60 -3.57 -8.18
C ARG A 294 0.30 -3.53 -7.37
N MET A 295 -0.45 -4.62 -7.41
CA MET A 295 -1.73 -4.79 -6.72
C MET A 295 -2.84 -3.88 -7.23
N ALA A 296 -3.03 -2.70 -6.64
CA ALA A 296 -4.00 -1.73 -7.16
C ALA A 296 -3.47 -0.30 -7.04
N ALA A 297 -3.91 0.58 -7.93
CA ALA A 297 -3.58 2.00 -7.80
C ALA A 297 -4.30 2.61 -6.59
N VAL A 298 -5.60 2.34 -6.43
CA VAL A 298 -6.42 2.85 -5.32
C VAL A 298 -7.19 1.72 -4.63
N GLU A 299 -7.02 1.56 -3.32
CA GLU A 299 -7.82 0.68 -2.46
C GLU A 299 -8.23 1.41 -1.16
N ILE A 300 -9.53 1.68 -0.97
CA ILE A 300 -10.03 2.42 0.20
C ILE A 300 -11.20 1.67 0.87
N TYR A 301 -11.02 1.09 2.04
CA TYR A 301 -12.04 0.25 2.70
C TYR A 301 -12.61 0.90 3.96
N GLY A 302 -13.90 0.70 4.22
CA GLY A 302 -14.54 1.27 5.40
C GLY A 302 -14.19 0.53 6.70
N THR A 303 -13.89 1.29 7.77
CA THR A 303 -13.43 0.76 9.07
C THR A 303 -14.32 1.14 10.26
N CYS A 304 -15.42 1.85 10.03
CA CYS A 304 -16.43 2.15 11.04
C CYS A 304 -17.00 0.88 11.68
N ALA A 305 -17.51 0.99 12.91
CA ALA A 305 -18.23 -0.10 13.56
C ALA A 305 -19.51 -0.44 12.76
N SER A 306 -19.91 -1.71 12.74
CA SER A 306 -21.23 -2.08 12.22
C SER A 306 -22.28 -1.74 13.27
N THR A 307 -23.26 -0.92 12.89
CA THR A 307 -24.30 -0.40 13.80
C THR A 307 -25.65 -1.10 13.66
N GLY A 308 -25.81 -2.01 12.68
CA GLY A 308 -27.04 -2.76 12.44
C GLY A 308 -26.98 -4.23 12.89
N GLY A 309 -28.09 -4.94 12.72
CA GLY A 309 -28.21 -6.37 13.04
C GLY A 309 -27.44 -7.29 12.08
N PRO A 310 -27.53 -8.62 12.27
CA PRO A 310 -26.93 -9.60 11.36
C PRO A 310 -27.30 -9.32 9.89
N ASN A 311 -26.35 -9.52 8.97
CA ASN A 311 -26.50 -9.29 7.53
C ASN A 311 -26.71 -7.83 7.10
N THR A 312 -26.44 -6.86 7.97
CA THR A 312 -26.43 -5.43 7.58
C THR A 312 -24.99 -4.95 7.36
N MET A 313 -24.80 -4.10 6.35
CA MET A 313 -23.54 -3.40 6.10
C MET A 313 -23.74 -1.92 6.44
N ALA A 314 -22.90 -1.39 7.34
CA ALA A 314 -22.85 0.04 7.63
C ALA A 314 -22.05 0.78 6.55
N LEU A 315 -22.50 1.97 6.17
CA LEU A 315 -21.76 2.90 5.32
C LEU A 315 -20.84 3.74 6.21
N CYS A 316 -19.54 3.68 5.99
CA CYS A 316 -18.56 4.45 6.74
C CYS A 316 -18.46 5.87 6.21
N GLY A 317 -18.29 6.04 4.91
CA GLY A 317 -18.18 7.34 4.27
C GLY A 317 -18.10 7.26 2.75
N ASP A 318 -17.73 8.37 2.15
CA ASP A 318 -17.68 8.56 0.70
C ASP A 318 -16.23 8.51 0.20
N VAL A 319 -16.05 7.97 -1.00
CA VAL A 319 -14.80 7.87 -1.73
C VAL A 319 -15.02 8.41 -3.14
N GLU A 320 -14.30 9.47 -3.47
CA GLU A 320 -14.31 10.06 -4.81
C GLU A 320 -12.99 9.74 -5.50
N VAL A 321 -13.06 9.15 -6.68
CA VAL A 321 -11.90 8.88 -7.55
C VAL A 321 -12.17 9.59 -8.87
N ALA A 322 -11.60 10.78 -9.04
CA ALA A 322 -11.96 11.68 -10.13
C ALA A 322 -10.75 12.20 -10.91
N TYR A 323 -10.84 12.30 -12.23
CA TYR A 323 -9.79 12.92 -13.05
C TYR A 323 -8.38 12.33 -12.82
N ASN A 324 -8.26 11.02 -12.58
CA ASN A 324 -6.96 10.38 -12.43
C ASN A 324 -6.54 9.68 -13.73
N THR A 325 -5.24 9.72 -14.04
CA THR A 325 -4.64 8.89 -15.10
C THR A 325 -4.00 7.66 -14.46
N ILE A 326 -4.61 6.50 -14.64
CA ILE A 326 -4.20 5.23 -14.03
C ILE A 326 -3.77 4.25 -15.12
N LEU A 327 -2.47 3.96 -15.20
CA LEU A 327 -1.86 3.14 -16.23
C LEU A 327 -0.97 2.05 -15.64
N PHE A 328 -0.86 0.92 -16.33
CA PHE A 328 0.12 -0.13 -16.03
C PHE A 328 0.03 -0.65 -14.59
N THR A 329 -1.17 -1.09 -14.17
CA THR A 329 -1.32 -1.76 -12.87
C THR A 329 -1.06 -3.27 -13.00
N TRP A 330 -0.27 -3.81 -12.07
CA TRP A 330 0.26 -5.16 -12.18
C TRP A 330 -0.29 -6.10 -11.10
N SER A 331 -0.43 -7.38 -11.45
CA SER A 331 -0.84 -8.43 -10.53
C SER A 331 0.08 -8.57 -9.33
N ARG A 332 -0.41 -9.24 -8.28
CA ARG A 332 0.37 -9.56 -7.07
C ARG A 332 1.65 -10.31 -7.41
N THR A 333 1.55 -11.27 -8.32
CA THR A 333 2.63 -12.19 -8.72
C THR A 333 2.79 -12.16 -10.23
N LYS A 334 3.96 -12.57 -10.72
CA LYS A 334 4.30 -12.56 -12.16
C LYS A 334 3.47 -13.51 -13.03
N ASP A 335 2.56 -14.27 -12.43
CA ASP A 335 1.65 -15.22 -13.07
C ASP A 335 0.35 -14.58 -13.60
N PHE A 336 0.11 -13.31 -13.29
CA PHE A 336 -1.07 -12.55 -13.71
C PHE A 336 -2.42 -13.08 -13.20
N LEU A 337 -2.45 -13.82 -12.07
CA LEU A 337 -3.66 -14.50 -11.61
C LEU A 337 -4.53 -13.72 -10.60
N ASP A 338 -3.94 -12.84 -9.79
CA ASP A 338 -4.64 -12.05 -8.77
C ASP A 338 -4.11 -10.61 -8.72
N MET A 339 -4.99 -9.66 -8.40
CA MET A 339 -4.73 -8.21 -8.40
C MET A 339 -4.31 -7.65 -9.77
N GLY A 340 -3.88 -6.39 -9.84
CA GLY A 340 -3.62 -5.67 -11.08
C GLY A 340 -4.85 -4.86 -11.49
N TYR A 341 -5.34 -4.07 -10.53
CA TYR A 341 -6.53 -3.26 -10.68
C TYR A 341 -6.20 -1.76 -10.71
N GLY A 342 -6.93 -0.98 -11.51
CA GLY A 342 -6.90 0.48 -11.37
C GLY A 342 -7.50 0.90 -10.03
N VAL A 343 -8.82 0.80 -9.92
CA VAL A 343 -9.57 1.14 -8.70
C VAL A 343 -10.19 -0.13 -8.12
N ARG A 344 -9.97 -0.37 -6.82
CA ARG A 344 -10.58 -1.49 -6.11
C ARG A 344 -11.71 -0.99 -5.21
N VAL A 345 -12.96 -1.29 -5.59
CA VAL A 345 -14.15 -1.01 -4.79
C VAL A 345 -14.18 -1.96 -3.60
N MET A 346 -13.98 -1.41 -2.41
CA MET A 346 -13.99 -2.15 -1.16
C MET A 346 -15.29 -1.93 -0.38
N THR A 347 -15.49 -2.73 0.67
CA THR A 347 -16.73 -2.70 1.45
C THR A 347 -16.89 -1.43 2.26
N LYS A 348 -18.15 -1.11 2.57
CA LYS A 348 -18.55 -0.07 3.54
C LYS A 348 -18.23 1.37 3.12
N CYS A 349 -17.96 1.63 1.85
CA CYS A 349 -17.81 2.99 1.33
C CYS A 349 -18.77 3.20 0.16
N ASN A 350 -19.21 4.44 -0.02
CA ASN A 350 -19.87 4.91 -1.22
C ASN A 350 -18.81 5.40 -2.21
N TYR A 351 -18.81 4.89 -3.43
CA TYR A 351 -17.80 5.13 -4.46
C TYR A 351 -18.38 5.94 -5.60
N ASN A 352 -17.74 7.07 -5.89
CA ASN A 352 -17.98 7.88 -7.07
C ASN A 352 -16.71 7.89 -7.93
N ILE A 353 -16.69 7.12 -9.03
CA ILE A 353 -15.53 6.92 -9.90
C ILE A 353 -15.82 7.57 -11.24
N HIS A 354 -15.21 8.74 -11.54
CA HIS A 354 -15.55 9.46 -12.76
C HIS A 354 -14.43 10.27 -13.43
N HIS A 355 -14.56 10.48 -14.75
CA HIS A 355 -13.63 11.29 -15.53
C HIS A 355 -12.17 10.80 -15.46
N ASN A 356 -11.96 9.53 -15.11
CA ASN A 356 -10.62 8.93 -15.08
C ASN A 356 -10.24 8.37 -16.44
N ILE A 357 -8.93 8.23 -16.66
CA ILE A 357 -8.34 7.40 -17.72
C ILE A 357 -7.79 6.16 -17.02
N ILE A 358 -8.31 4.97 -17.35
CA ILE A 358 -7.92 3.72 -16.70
C ILE A 358 -7.59 2.67 -17.76
N GLY A 359 -6.30 2.44 -17.97
CA GLY A 359 -5.84 1.53 -19.01
C GLY A 359 -4.63 0.70 -18.63
N ALA A 360 -4.34 -0.29 -19.47
CA ALA A 360 -3.19 -1.17 -19.29
C ALA A 360 -3.11 -1.85 -17.89
N SER A 361 -4.24 -2.22 -17.30
CA SER A 361 -4.28 -3.02 -16.07
C SER A 361 -4.13 -4.51 -16.38
N ILE A 362 -3.36 -5.28 -15.60
CA ILE A 362 -3.19 -6.73 -15.84
C ILE A 362 -4.51 -7.49 -15.68
N LEU A 363 -5.35 -7.10 -14.73
CA LEU A 363 -6.69 -7.64 -14.60
C LEU A 363 -7.70 -6.64 -15.13
N ALA A 364 -8.19 -5.72 -14.27
CA ALA A 364 -9.25 -4.82 -14.67
C ALA A 364 -9.06 -3.37 -14.28
N GLY A 365 -9.70 -2.47 -15.03
CA GLY A 365 -9.73 -1.05 -14.68
C GLY A 365 -10.40 -0.82 -13.31
N VAL A 366 -11.56 -1.41 -13.09
CA VAL A 366 -12.29 -1.38 -11.81
C VAL A 366 -12.56 -2.80 -11.29
N ASP A 367 -12.31 -3.04 -10.01
CA ASP A 367 -12.70 -4.26 -9.30
C ASP A 367 -13.84 -3.99 -8.32
N HIS A 368 -15.03 -4.52 -8.63
CA HIS A 368 -16.21 -4.58 -7.77
C HIS A 368 -16.58 -6.05 -7.47
N THR A 369 -15.61 -6.84 -7.02
CA THR A 369 -15.81 -8.25 -6.63
C THR A 369 -15.80 -8.49 -5.12
N ARG A 370 -15.69 -7.42 -4.31
CA ARG A 370 -15.61 -7.48 -2.84
C ARG A 370 -16.95 -7.32 -2.13
N PHE A 371 -18.06 -7.46 -2.86
CA PHE A 371 -19.43 -7.42 -2.33
C PHE A 371 -19.75 -6.12 -1.57
N ASN A 372 -19.24 -4.98 -2.05
CA ASN A 372 -19.82 -3.71 -1.64
C ASN A 372 -21.27 -3.64 -2.18
N LYS A 373 -22.10 -2.76 -1.62
CA LYS A 373 -23.45 -2.61 -2.13
C LYS A 373 -23.45 -1.92 -3.49
N ASN A 374 -24.27 -2.42 -4.42
CA ASN A 374 -24.33 -1.89 -5.77
C ASN A 374 -24.86 -0.45 -5.81
N GLU A 375 -25.83 -0.14 -4.96
CA GLU A 375 -26.38 1.21 -4.81
C GLU A 375 -25.39 2.24 -4.22
N TRP A 376 -24.18 1.81 -3.87
CA TRP A 376 -23.08 2.63 -3.36
C TRP A 376 -21.92 2.73 -4.34
N VAL A 377 -22.12 2.40 -5.61
CA VAL A 377 -21.06 2.41 -6.62
C VAL A 377 -21.56 3.11 -7.87
N SER A 378 -20.91 4.22 -8.22
CA SER A 378 -21.10 4.92 -9.49
C SER A 378 -19.80 4.91 -10.27
N VAL A 379 -19.85 4.53 -11.54
CA VAL A 379 -18.70 4.49 -12.45
C VAL A 379 -19.12 5.25 -13.70
N ASP A 380 -18.85 6.54 -13.78
CA ASP A 380 -19.40 7.39 -14.84
C ASP A 380 -18.33 8.15 -15.60
N HIS A 381 -18.50 8.31 -16.91
CA HIS A 381 -17.64 9.15 -17.73
C HIS A 381 -16.16 8.78 -17.56
N ASN A 382 -15.77 7.51 -17.56
CA ASN A 382 -14.37 7.11 -17.56
C ASN A 382 -13.96 6.62 -18.96
N ILE A 383 -12.68 6.73 -19.28
CA ILE A 383 -12.09 6.13 -20.49
C ILE A 383 -11.31 4.89 -20.07
N PHE A 384 -11.69 3.76 -20.64
CA PHE A 384 -11.01 2.48 -20.46
C PHE A 384 -10.34 2.03 -21.76
N PHE A 385 -9.19 1.37 -21.66
CA PHE A 385 -8.55 0.76 -22.83
C PHE A 385 -7.46 -0.23 -22.42
N VAL A 386 -7.28 -1.26 -23.24
CA VAL A 386 -6.08 -2.13 -23.21
C VAL A 386 -5.85 -2.81 -21.83
N ASN A 387 -6.89 -2.91 -20.99
CA ASN A 387 -6.86 -3.79 -19.82
C ASN A 387 -6.82 -5.25 -20.28
N LYS A 388 -5.95 -6.08 -19.70
CA LYS A 388 -5.68 -7.44 -20.20
C LYS A 388 -6.83 -8.43 -19.96
N ASP A 389 -7.52 -8.35 -18.81
CA ASP A 389 -8.72 -9.16 -18.57
C ASP A 389 -9.95 -8.39 -19.07
N LYS A 390 -10.34 -7.30 -18.39
CA LYS A 390 -11.52 -6.48 -18.73
C LYS A 390 -11.50 -5.06 -18.16
N ASP A 391 -12.47 -4.23 -18.52
CA ASP A 391 -12.61 -2.89 -17.94
C ASP A 391 -13.16 -2.93 -16.51
N LEU A 392 -14.08 -3.85 -16.23
CA LEU A 392 -14.65 -4.04 -14.90
C LEU A 392 -14.81 -5.53 -14.55
N HIS A 393 -14.38 -5.86 -13.34
CA HIS A 393 -14.76 -7.11 -12.68
C HIS A 393 -15.90 -6.87 -11.71
N TYR A 394 -16.97 -7.65 -11.84
CA TYR A 394 -18.19 -7.48 -11.07
C TYR A 394 -18.61 -8.80 -10.45
N SER A 395 -18.94 -8.80 -9.16
CA SER A 395 -19.62 -9.93 -8.54
C SER A 395 -21.03 -9.51 -8.11
N PRO A 396 -22.09 -9.82 -8.89
CA PRO A 396 -23.46 -9.67 -8.42
C PRO A 396 -23.74 -10.57 -7.20
N ALA A 397 -24.92 -10.42 -6.62
CA ALA A 397 -25.35 -11.18 -5.43
C ALA A 397 -25.26 -12.72 -5.60
N SER A 398 -25.22 -13.23 -6.84
CA SER A 398 -25.03 -14.65 -7.16
C SER A 398 -23.60 -15.17 -6.94
N ASN A 399 -22.64 -14.30 -6.57
CA ASN A 399 -21.24 -14.63 -6.33
C ASN A 399 -20.49 -15.19 -7.57
N THR A 400 -21.01 -14.94 -8.77
CA THR A 400 -20.34 -15.28 -10.02
C THR A 400 -19.52 -14.08 -10.49
N ARG A 401 -18.21 -14.22 -10.65
CA ARG A 401 -17.38 -13.13 -11.18
C ARG A 401 -17.65 -12.93 -12.67
N LEU A 402 -18.23 -11.79 -12.99
CA LEU A 402 -18.42 -11.28 -14.33
C LEU A 402 -17.24 -10.38 -14.73
N ARG A 403 -16.99 -10.37 -16.04
CA ARG A 403 -15.87 -9.75 -16.72
C ARG A 403 -16.46 -8.92 -17.85
N ILE A 404 -16.46 -7.60 -17.68
CA ILE A 404 -17.33 -6.71 -18.45
C ILE A 404 -16.48 -5.60 -19.09
N ASP A 405 -16.68 -5.38 -20.39
CA ASP A 405 -16.09 -4.27 -21.13
C ASP A 405 -16.98 -3.02 -20.97
N ALA A 406 -16.40 -1.81 -21.07
CA ALA A 406 -17.10 -0.56 -20.79
C ALA A 406 -18.36 -0.34 -21.65
N GLY A 407 -18.40 -0.94 -22.85
CA GLY A 407 -19.58 -0.90 -23.73
C GLY A 407 -20.82 -1.60 -23.15
N ASP A 408 -20.63 -2.56 -22.24
CA ASP A 408 -21.71 -3.36 -21.64
C ASP A 408 -22.05 -2.90 -20.21
N PHE A 409 -21.50 -1.77 -19.76
CA PHE A 409 -21.74 -1.26 -18.40
C PHE A 409 -23.20 -0.87 -18.13
N GLY A 410 -23.98 -0.60 -19.17
CA GLY A 410 -25.42 -0.32 -19.04
C GLY A 410 -26.24 -1.49 -18.45
N ASP A 411 -25.72 -2.71 -18.49
CA ASP A 411 -26.36 -3.90 -17.91
C ASP A 411 -25.99 -4.13 -16.43
N LEU A 412 -25.16 -3.25 -15.85
CA LEU A 412 -24.79 -3.32 -14.44
C LEU A 412 -25.91 -2.79 -13.55
N GLU A 413 -26.20 -3.52 -12.47
CA GLU A 413 -27.16 -3.10 -11.45
C GLU A 413 -26.55 -2.19 -10.38
N ILE A 414 -25.52 -1.42 -10.72
CA ILE A 414 -24.88 -0.42 -9.83
C ILE A 414 -25.64 0.91 -9.85
N ALA A 415 -25.28 1.84 -8.95
CA ALA A 415 -25.99 3.12 -8.83
C ALA A 415 -25.96 3.96 -10.11
N SER A 416 -24.82 3.96 -10.81
CA SER A 416 -24.68 4.60 -12.14
C SER A 416 -23.50 4.05 -12.91
N ALA A 417 -23.62 4.00 -14.24
CA ALA A 417 -22.62 3.44 -15.16
C ALA A 417 -22.55 4.19 -16.51
N ASN A 418 -22.85 5.48 -16.51
CA ASN A 418 -23.14 6.26 -17.72
C ASN A 418 -21.90 6.89 -18.35
N GLY A 419 -21.90 7.06 -19.68
CA GLY A 419 -20.89 7.86 -20.38
C GLY A 419 -19.47 7.29 -20.40
N ASN A 420 -19.29 6.03 -19.96
CA ASN A 420 -18.00 5.35 -20.05
C ASN A 420 -17.68 4.99 -21.49
N ARG A 421 -16.39 4.99 -21.81
CA ARG A 421 -15.88 4.73 -23.17
C ARG A 421 -14.82 3.65 -23.12
N ASN A 422 -14.78 2.82 -24.17
CA ASN A 422 -13.66 1.93 -24.45
C ASN A 422 -12.92 2.46 -25.69
N GLU A 423 -11.94 3.35 -25.47
CA GLU A 423 -11.18 3.99 -26.55
C GLU A 423 -9.78 4.38 -26.07
N ILE A 424 -8.81 4.36 -26.97
CA ILE A 424 -7.44 4.82 -26.70
C ILE A 424 -7.39 6.32 -27.04
N PRO A 425 -7.13 7.23 -26.08
CA PRO A 425 -7.03 8.65 -26.39
C PRO A 425 -5.81 8.94 -27.28
N GLU A 426 -6.01 9.61 -28.41
CA GLU A 426 -4.94 9.90 -29.39
C GLU A 426 -3.82 10.77 -28.81
N SER A 427 -4.16 11.67 -27.88
CA SER A 427 -3.23 12.59 -27.24
C SER A 427 -2.51 12.00 -26.03
N LEU A 428 -2.88 10.80 -25.58
CA LEU A 428 -2.24 10.17 -24.41
C LEU A 428 -0.83 9.70 -24.76
N LYS A 429 0.18 10.34 -24.17
CA LYS A 429 1.60 9.98 -24.31
C LYS A 429 2.00 9.00 -23.22
N VAL A 430 2.70 7.94 -23.60
CA VAL A 430 3.28 6.95 -22.65
C VAL A 430 4.67 6.53 -23.11
N HIS A 431 5.49 6.03 -22.18
CA HIS A 431 6.81 5.50 -22.51
C HIS A 431 6.67 4.31 -23.48
N LYS A 432 7.16 4.48 -24.72
CA LYS A 432 6.91 3.55 -25.84
C LYS A 432 7.39 2.13 -25.57
N ALA A 433 8.61 1.98 -25.07
CA ALA A 433 9.16 0.66 -24.76
C ALA A 433 8.44 -0.02 -23.58
N TYR A 434 7.93 0.77 -22.62
CA TYR A 434 7.15 0.21 -21.52
C TYR A 434 5.80 -0.31 -22.02
N LEU A 435 5.12 0.48 -22.87
CA LEU A 435 3.88 0.06 -23.51
C LEU A 435 4.08 -1.20 -24.34
N ASP A 436 5.11 -1.25 -25.18
CA ASP A 436 5.41 -2.43 -26.01
C ASP A 436 5.69 -3.66 -25.14
N GLY A 437 6.51 -3.52 -24.09
CA GLY A 437 6.74 -4.58 -23.11
C GLY A 437 5.44 -5.06 -22.46
N TYR A 438 4.54 -4.14 -22.08
CA TYR A 438 3.27 -4.48 -21.46
C TYR A 438 2.35 -5.25 -22.42
N LEU A 439 2.20 -4.78 -23.66
CA LEU A 439 1.40 -5.44 -24.68
C LEU A 439 1.92 -6.87 -24.94
N ASN A 440 3.24 -7.06 -24.92
CA ASN A 440 3.92 -8.33 -25.10
C ASN A 440 4.16 -9.13 -23.80
N ALA A 441 3.67 -8.66 -22.65
CA ALA A 441 3.84 -9.33 -21.37
C ALA A 441 3.13 -10.70 -21.37
N ARG A 442 3.86 -11.78 -21.11
CA ARG A 442 3.42 -13.18 -21.07
C ARG A 442 4.11 -13.91 -19.92
N TYR A 443 3.37 -14.80 -19.27
CA TYR A 443 3.89 -15.76 -18.29
C TYR A 443 3.98 -17.15 -18.94
N SER A 444 4.99 -17.93 -18.57
CA SER A 444 5.15 -19.32 -19.02
C SER A 444 5.66 -20.18 -17.88
N GLU A 445 5.13 -21.41 -17.78
CA GLU A 445 5.57 -22.38 -16.78
C GLU A 445 5.76 -23.76 -17.40
N GLN A 446 6.76 -24.47 -16.91
CA GLN A 446 7.02 -25.86 -17.26
C GLN A 446 7.11 -26.66 -15.97
N THR A 447 6.29 -27.71 -15.89
CA THR A 447 6.34 -28.68 -14.79
C THR A 447 7.03 -29.95 -15.28
N ASP A 448 8.01 -30.42 -14.53
CA ASP A 448 8.68 -31.69 -14.74
C ASP A 448 8.28 -32.64 -13.62
N LEU A 449 7.20 -33.40 -13.86
CA LEU A 449 6.73 -34.48 -13.00
C LEU A 449 6.95 -35.81 -13.70
N ASP A 450 8.12 -36.41 -13.50
CA ASP A 450 8.34 -37.79 -13.93
C ASP A 450 7.72 -38.77 -12.93
N ARG A 451 6.48 -39.18 -13.23
CA ARG A 451 5.74 -40.20 -12.46
C ARG A 451 6.44 -41.57 -12.47
N ASN A 452 7.28 -41.82 -13.48
CA ASN A 452 7.98 -43.08 -13.67
C ASN A 452 9.39 -43.08 -13.05
N SER A 453 9.85 -41.96 -12.48
CA SER A 453 11.10 -41.97 -11.73
C SER A 453 11.00 -42.93 -10.55
N ALA A 454 12.09 -43.67 -10.26
CA ALA A 454 12.10 -44.65 -9.18
C ALA A 454 11.67 -44.04 -7.83
N ALA A 455 12.02 -42.78 -7.58
CA ALA A 455 11.61 -42.04 -6.40
C ALA A 455 10.10 -41.78 -6.34
N ASN A 456 9.46 -41.41 -7.46
CA ASN A 456 8.02 -41.18 -7.51
C ASN A 456 7.22 -42.49 -7.52
N GLN A 457 7.74 -43.54 -8.14
CA GLN A 457 7.16 -44.88 -8.01
C GLN A 457 7.17 -45.34 -6.54
N TRP A 458 8.29 -45.18 -5.84
CA TRP A 458 8.41 -45.52 -4.42
C TRP A 458 7.48 -44.68 -3.53
N ARG A 459 7.41 -43.37 -3.77
CA ARG A 459 6.46 -42.47 -3.09
C ARG A 459 5.02 -42.90 -3.30
N SER A 460 4.64 -43.24 -4.54
CA SER A 460 3.31 -43.73 -4.87
C SER A 460 2.96 -45.01 -4.12
N ILE A 461 3.90 -45.95 -4.02
CA ILE A 461 3.72 -47.22 -3.27
C ILE A 461 3.49 -46.93 -1.78
N LEU A 462 4.17 -45.94 -1.22
CA LEU A 462 4.06 -45.56 0.19
C LEU A 462 2.90 -44.58 0.48
N GLY A 463 2.06 -44.25 -0.52
CA GLY A 463 0.99 -43.26 -0.37
C GLY A 463 1.50 -41.84 -0.09
N MET A 464 2.75 -41.54 -0.46
CA MET A 464 3.38 -40.25 -0.32
C MET A 464 3.15 -39.37 -1.56
N ASN A 465 3.22 -38.06 -1.38
CA ASN A 465 3.14 -37.10 -2.49
C ASN A 465 4.33 -37.26 -3.46
N LEU A 466 4.03 -37.26 -4.76
CA LEU A 466 5.04 -37.24 -5.82
C LEU A 466 5.81 -35.91 -5.79
N GLN A 467 7.07 -35.95 -6.24
CA GLN A 467 7.93 -34.79 -6.38
C GLN A 467 8.17 -34.49 -7.86
N GLY A 468 8.04 -33.22 -8.22
CA GLY A 468 8.44 -32.68 -9.51
C GLY A 468 9.11 -31.33 -9.32
N THR A 469 9.69 -30.80 -10.38
CA THR A 469 10.18 -29.42 -10.40
C THR A 469 9.28 -28.54 -11.26
N MET A 470 9.20 -27.26 -10.94
CA MET A 470 8.49 -26.27 -11.75
C MET A 470 9.45 -25.13 -12.03
N SER A 471 9.56 -24.74 -13.29
CA SER A 471 10.27 -23.54 -13.71
C SER A 471 9.28 -22.59 -14.36
N SER A 472 9.36 -21.29 -14.05
CA SER A 472 8.50 -20.29 -14.66
C SER A 472 9.24 -19.01 -15.01
N SER A 473 8.83 -18.39 -16.12
CA SER A 473 9.40 -17.16 -16.65
C SER A 473 8.31 -16.16 -17.02
N VAL A 474 8.69 -14.88 -17.09
CA VAL A 474 7.83 -13.80 -17.57
C VAL A 474 8.62 -12.88 -18.52
N THR A 475 7.96 -12.35 -19.54
CA THR A 475 8.59 -11.41 -20.49
C THR A 475 8.64 -9.97 -19.97
N MET A 476 7.72 -9.58 -19.10
CA MET A 476 7.73 -8.31 -18.37
C MET A 476 6.86 -8.45 -17.10
N PHE A 477 7.30 -7.87 -15.97
CA PHE A 477 6.47 -7.79 -14.77
C PHE A 477 6.94 -6.66 -13.86
N CYS A 478 6.12 -5.62 -13.71
CA CYS A 478 6.40 -4.47 -12.84
C CYS A 478 7.79 -3.85 -13.07
N ASN A 479 8.32 -3.80 -14.29
CA ASN A 479 9.60 -3.15 -14.56
C ASN A 479 9.57 -1.69 -14.10
N LYS A 480 10.74 -1.10 -13.80
CA LYS A 480 10.84 0.28 -13.34
C LYS A 480 10.39 1.25 -14.44
N TYR A 481 9.27 1.92 -14.24
CA TYR A 481 8.80 2.99 -15.10
C TYR A 481 9.65 4.25 -14.87
N PRO A 482 10.05 4.98 -15.92
CA PRO A 482 10.78 6.24 -15.80
C PRO A 482 9.89 7.31 -15.17
N TRP A 483 10.06 7.59 -13.87
CA TRP A 483 9.13 8.44 -13.12
C TRP A 483 8.98 9.85 -13.68
N LYS A 484 10.03 10.41 -14.32
CA LYS A 484 9.96 11.73 -14.95
C LYS A 484 8.96 11.78 -16.09
N GLU A 485 8.86 10.72 -16.87
CA GLU A 485 7.84 10.63 -17.94
C GLU A 485 6.42 10.47 -17.38
N ALA A 486 6.27 10.04 -16.12
CA ALA A 486 4.95 10.07 -15.49
C ALA A 486 4.45 11.50 -15.24
N LEU A 487 5.35 12.50 -15.15
CA LEU A 487 4.96 13.92 -15.06
C LEU A 487 4.33 14.42 -16.36
N GLU A 488 4.68 13.82 -17.50
CA GLU A 488 4.13 14.18 -18.80
C GLU A 488 2.70 13.65 -19.01
N LEU A 489 2.13 12.97 -18.02
CA LEU A 489 0.77 12.43 -18.07
C LEU A 489 -0.32 13.42 -17.65
N PHE A 490 0.05 14.56 -17.07
CA PHE A 490 -0.87 15.66 -16.79
C PHE A 490 -1.24 16.39 -18.09
N GLY A 491 -2.51 16.76 -18.23
CA GLY A 491 -3.01 17.60 -19.32
C GLY A 491 -3.03 16.93 -20.69
N ASN A 492 -2.83 15.60 -20.77
CA ASN A 492 -2.79 14.91 -22.07
C ASN A 492 -4.17 14.81 -22.73
N VAL A 493 -5.25 14.66 -21.96
CA VAL A 493 -6.61 14.48 -22.51
C VAL A 493 -7.52 15.48 -21.84
N GLU A 494 -8.10 16.37 -22.63
CA GLU A 494 -8.96 17.44 -22.12
C GLU A 494 -10.20 16.87 -21.41
N GLY A 495 -10.42 17.28 -20.16
CA GLY A 495 -11.58 16.89 -19.37
C GLY A 495 -11.57 15.46 -18.83
N TYR A 496 -10.48 14.70 -19.04
CA TYR A 496 -10.34 13.32 -18.58
C TYR A 496 -8.93 13.03 -18.07
N GLY A 497 -8.83 12.24 -17.01
CA GLY A 497 -7.56 11.93 -16.37
C GLY A 497 -6.93 13.16 -15.74
N ALA A 498 -5.66 13.02 -15.35
CA ALA A 498 -4.92 14.08 -14.68
C ALA A 498 -4.72 15.28 -15.63
N GLN A 499 -5.04 16.47 -15.16
CA GLN A 499 -5.04 17.76 -15.85
C GLN A 499 -3.84 18.61 -15.45
#